data_AF-A0A5C9E2X3-F1
#
_entry.id   AF-A0A5C9E2X3-F1
#
_cell.length_a   1.000
_cell.length_b   1.000
_cell.length_c   1.000
_cell.angle_alpha   90.00
_cell.angle_beta   90.00
_cell.angle_gamma   90.00
#
_symmetry.space_group_name_H-M   'P 1'
#
loop_
_entity.id
_entity.type
_entity.pdbx_description
1 polymer ?
#
loop_
_entity_poly.entity_id
_entity_poly.type
_entity_poly.pdbx_seq_one_letter_code
_entity_poly.pdbx_strand_id
1 'polypeptide(L)'
;MYYEPKTTPSILASIPDCLRMILEDALEKSKVTRKSILISSNSLANRFILDRWDIRPSQRRRYRNLFSKIRKQCRQIFQYHLARGRIQWNDKSETYLFGVFKFDEVRGNLILGFVPISKEHEWTIGSR
;
A
#
# COMPACT_ATOMS: atom_id res chain seq x y z
N MET A 1 -9.57 28.38 -13.99
CA MET A 1 -8.93 27.96 -12.72
C MET A 1 -9.39 26.53 -12.45
N TYR A 2 -8.47 25.57 -12.30
CA TYR A 2 -8.83 24.19 -11.94
C TYR A 2 -8.87 24.08 -10.42
N TYR A 3 -9.91 23.45 -9.88
CA TYR A 3 -10.04 23.24 -8.44
C TYR A 3 -9.20 22.03 -8.03
N GLU A 4 -8.20 22.24 -7.16
CA GLU A 4 -7.42 21.12 -6.62
C GLU A 4 -8.27 20.35 -5.59
N PRO A 5 -8.34 19.01 -5.68
CA PRO A 5 -9.17 18.25 -4.76
C PRO A 5 -8.74 18.42 -3.30
N LYS A 6 -9.72 18.63 -2.42
CA LYS A 6 -9.48 18.73 -0.98
C LYS A 6 -9.13 17.35 -0.41
N THR A 7 -8.05 17.32 0.36
CA THR A 7 -7.57 16.13 1.09
C THR A 7 -7.82 16.31 2.58
N THR A 8 -8.98 15.84 3.05
CA THR A 8 -9.36 15.84 4.46
C THR A 8 -8.64 14.72 5.23
N PRO A 9 -8.51 14.82 6.56
CA PRO A 9 -7.95 13.73 7.37
C PRO A 9 -8.68 12.40 7.18
N SER A 10 -10.01 12.43 7.05
CA SER A 10 -10.83 11.24 6.79
C SER A 10 -10.49 10.55 5.46
N ILE A 11 -10.18 11.31 4.42
CA ILE A 11 -9.73 10.75 3.14
C ILE A 11 -8.35 10.10 3.29
N LEU A 12 -7.43 10.74 4.02
CA LEU A 12 -6.09 10.17 4.23
C LEU A 12 -6.12 8.89 5.07
N ALA A 13 -7.06 8.80 6.02
CA ALA A 13 -7.26 7.64 6.86
C ALA A 13 -7.71 6.38 6.09
N SER A 14 -8.21 6.52 4.85
CA SER A 14 -8.61 5.38 4.01
C SER A 14 -7.50 4.88 3.08
N ILE A 15 -6.29 5.46 3.11
CA ILE A 15 -5.15 4.96 2.33
C ILE A 15 -4.77 3.51 2.72
N PRO A 16 -4.76 3.10 4.00
CA PRO A 16 -4.52 1.71 4.38
C PRO A 16 -5.51 0.74 3.74
N ASP A 17 -6.78 1.13 3.59
CA ASP A 17 -7.79 0.27 2.94
C ASP A 17 -7.47 0.06 1.47
N CYS A 18 -7.01 1.10 0.77
CA CYS A 18 -6.52 0.97 -0.61
C CYS A 18 -5.33 0.01 -0.71
N LEU A 19 -4.41 0.02 0.27
CA LEU A 19 -3.31 -0.96 0.31
C LEU A 19 -3.82 -2.40 0.49
N ARG A 20 -4.80 -2.61 1.40
CA ARG A 20 -5.42 -3.93 1.62
C ARG A 20 -6.06 -4.47 0.36
N MET A 21 -6.85 -3.65 -0.34
CA MET A 21 -7.47 -4.02 -1.62
C MET A 21 -6.43 -4.43 -2.66
N ILE A 22 -5.31 -3.71 -2.79
CA ILE A 22 -4.24 -4.07 -3.74
C ILE A 22 -3.60 -5.43 -3.37
N LEU A 23 -3.43 -5.70 -2.08
CA LEU A 23 -2.86 -6.96 -1.60
C LEU A 23 -3.82 -8.14 -1.83
N GLU A 24 -5.11 -7.95 -1.55
CA GLU A 24 -6.17 -8.93 -1.84
C GLU A 24 -6.25 -9.22 -3.35
N ASP A 25 -6.37 -8.20 -4.19
CA ASP A 25 -6.37 -8.31 -5.65
C ASP A 25 -5.13 -9.08 -6.16
N ALA A 26 -3.96 -8.83 -5.56
CA ALA A 26 -2.72 -9.49 -5.95
C ALA A 26 -2.67 -10.95 -5.51
N LEU A 27 -3.19 -11.28 -4.33
CA LEU A 27 -3.30 -12.66 -3.86
C LEU A 27 -4.24 -13.50 -4.73
N GLU A 28 -5.39 -12.94 -5.09
CA GLU A 28 -6.34 -13.64 -5.96
C GLU A 28 -5.74 -13.98 -7.32
N LYS A 29 -4.89 -13.08 -7.85
CA LYS A 29 -4.17 -13.28 -9.11
C LYS A 29 -2.97 -14.22 -8.97
N SER A 30 -2.39 -14.33 -7.78
CA SER A 30 -1.17 -15.12 -7.53
C SER A 30 -1.43 -16.55 -7.07
N LYS A 31 -2.64 -17.10 -7.23
CA LYS A 31 -3.07 -18.45 -6.78
C LYS A 31 -2.17 -19.65 -7.19
N VAL A 32 -1.09 -19.42 -7.93
CA VAL A 32 -0.16 -20.44 -8.44
C VAL A 32 1.23 -20.38 -7.76
N THR A 33 1.67 -19.27 -7.15
CA THR A 33 3.01 -19.21 -6.53
C THR A 33 3.07 -18.33 -5.28
N ARG A 34 3.75 -18.80 -4.22
CA ARG A 34 4.06 -18.09 -2.95
C ARG A 34 5.07 -16.92 -3.16
N LYS A 35 4.91 -16.13 -4.22
CA LYS A 35 5.82 -15.02 -4.52
C LYS A 35 5.47 -13.81 -3.66
N SER A 36 6.50 -13.07 -3.26
CA SER A 36 6.33 -11.77 -2.61
C SER A 36 5.62 -10.80 -3.54
N ILE A 37 4.60 -10.10 -3.03
CA ILE A 37 3.93 -9.01 -3.73
C ILE A 37 4.75 -7.75 -3.52
N LEU A 38 5.25 -7.15 -4.60
CA LEU A 38 6.03 -5.91 -4.54
C LEU A 38 5.12 -4.72 -4.79
N ILE A 39 5.04 -3.80 -3.83
CA ILE A 39 4.27 -2.56 -3.97
C ILE A 39 5.18 -1.40 -3.61
N SER A 40 5.11 -0.33 -4.41
CA SER A 40 5.79 0.92 -4.12
C SER A 40 4.84 1.96 -3.51
N SER A 41 5.37 2.83 -2.66
CA SER A 41 4.61 3.93 -2.07
C SER A 41 4.02 4.86 -3.14
N ASN A 42 4.71 5.05 -4.27
CA ASN A 42 4.18 5.81 -5.41
C ASN A 42 3.07 5.09 -6.16
N SER A 43 3.14 3.76 -6.33
CA SER A 43 2.07 3.00 -6.98
C SER A 43 0.81 2.98 -6.13
N LEU A 44 0.95 2.85 -4.80
CA LEU A 44 -0.17 3.03 -3.86
C LEU A 44 -0.78 4.43 -3.99
N ALA A 45 0.05 5.48 -3.96
CA ALA A 45 -0.43 6.86 -4.11
C ALA A 45 -1.15 7.09 -5.44
N ASN A 46 -0.61 6.56 -6.54
CA ASN A 46 -1.22 6.71 -7.86
C ASN A 46 -2.56 5.96 -7.93
N ARG A 47 -2.65 4.73 -7.40
CA ARG A 47 -3.90 3.97 -7.33
C ARG A 47 -4.94 4.70 -6.49
N PHE A 48 -4.56 5.17 -5.31
CA PHE A 48 -5.44 5.93 -4.42
C PHE A 48 -5.98 7.21 -5.08
N ILE A 49 -5.13 7.97 -5.76
CA ILE A 49 -5.54 9.20 -6.46
C ILE A 49 -6.50 8.90 -7.63
N LEU A 50 -6.22 7.84 -8.38
CA LEU A 50 -7.06 7.39 -9.48
C LEU A 50 -8.44 6.98 -8.97
N ASP A 51 -8.50 6.10 -7.96
CA ASP A 51 -9.76 5.57 -7.45
C ASP A 51 -10.63 6.68 -6.81
N ARG A 52 -10.01 7.71 -6.22
CA ARG A 52 -10.73 8.76 -5.50
C ARG A 52 -11.17 9.93 -6.36
N TRP A 53 -10.40 10.29 -7.38
CA TRP A 53 -10.62 11.51 -8.17
C TRP A 53 -10.56 11.31 -9.68
N ASP A 54 -10.35 10.07 -10.16
CA ASP A 54 -10.09 9.74 -11.57
C ASP A 54 -8.92 10.54 -12.17
N ILE A 55 -7.93 10.87 -11.34
CA ILE A 55 -6.74 11.63 -11.75
C ILE A 55 -5.59 10.66 -12.05
N ARG A 56 -5.12 10.71 -13.30
CA ARG A 56 -4.04 9.84 -13.79
C ARG A 56 -2.65 10.40 -13.47
N PRO A 57 -1.61 9.56 -13.36
CA PRO A 57 -0.23 10.00 -13.13
C PRO A 57 0.29 11.00 -14.17
N SER A 58 -0.17 10.93 -15.42
CA SER A 58 0.16 11.88 -16.49
C SER A 58 -0.28 13.31 -16.15
N GLN A 59 -1.30 13.49 -15.32
CA GLN A 59 -1.80 14.79 -14.86
C GLN A 59 -1.05 15.31 -13.63
N ARG A 60 0.03 14.66 -13.18
CA ARG A 60 0.80 15.04 -11.99
C ARG A 60 1.31 16.49 -12.01
N ARG A 61 1.70 17.01 -13.18
CA ARG A 61 2.13 18.42 -13.32
C ARG A 61 1.00 19.38 -12.96
N ARG A 62 -0.25 19.02 -13.30
CA ARG A 62 -1.45 19.81 -13.02
C ARG A 62 -1.86 19.76 -11.53
N TYR A 63 -1.74 18.60 -10.89
CA TYR A 63 -2.17 18.38 -9.50
C TYR A 63 -0.99 18.15 -8.55
N ARG A 64 0.06 18.98 -8.64
CA ARG A 64 1.34 18.74 -7.95
C ARG A 64 1.20 18.60 -6.44
N ASN A 65 0.35 19.40 -5.79
CA ASN A 65 0.23 19.38 -4.33
C ASN A 65 -0.52 18.13 -3.86
N LEU A 66 -1.59 17.75 -4.56
CA LEU A 66 -2.30 16.48 -4.34
C LEU A 66 -1.34 15.30 -4.39
N PHE A 67 -0.61 15.14 -5.49
CA PHE A 67 0.36 14.03 -5.64
C PHE A 67 1.44 14.07 -4.56
N SER A 68 1.96 15.26 -4.23
CA SER A 68 3.00 15.42 -3.19
C SER A 68 2.48 14.97 -1.82
N LYS A 69 1.28 15.45 -1.44
CA LYS A 69 0.66 15.18 -0.13
C LYS A 69 0.32 13.70 0.03
N ILE A 70 -0.36 13.09 -0.96
CA ILE A 70 -0.71 11.67 -0.90
C ILE A 70 0.55 10.80 -0.85
N ARG A 71 1.58 11.09 -1.67
CA ARG A 71 2.84 10.33 -1.62
C ARG A 71 3.53 10.41 -0.27
N LYS A 72 3.51 11.59 0.38
CA LYS A 72 4.05 11.73 1.74
C LYS A 72 3.32 10.79 2.72
N GLN A 73 1.99 10.73 2.65
CA GLN A 73 1.18 9.87 3.51
C GLN A 73 1.41 8.38 3.23
N CYS A 74 1.43 7.96 1.96
CA CYS A 74 1.74 6.58 1.59
C CYS A 74 3.13 6.14 2.08
N ARG A 75 4.13 7.01 2.02
CA ARG A 75 5.46 6.71 2.57
C ARG A 75 5.44 6.51 4.08
N GLN A 76 4.71 7.34 4.82
CA GLN A 76 4.56 7.20 6.27
C GLN A 76 3.89 5.87 6.63
N ILE A 77 2.85 5.48 5.89
CA ILE A 77 2.17 4.19 6.06
C ILE A 77 3.14 3.03 5.76
N PHE A 78 3.92 3.12 4.69
CA PHE A 78 4.93 2.12 4.37
C PHE A 78 6.00 2.00 5.44
N GLN A 79 6.52 3.13 5.95
CA GLN A 79 7.49 3.14 7.05
C GLN A 79 6.92 2.50 8.31
N TYR A 80 5.65 2.78 8.64
CA TYR A 80 4.96 2.14 9.76
C TYR A 80 4.89 0.60 9.60
N HIS A 81 4.46 0.12 8.43
CA HIS A 81 4.38 -1.32 8.18
C HIS A 81 5.76 -2.00 8.14
N LEU A 82 6.76 -1.31 7.57
CA LEU A 82 8.14 -1.80 7.56
C LEU A 82 8.70 -1.93 8.98
N ALA A 83 8.49 -0.92 9.83
CA ALA A 83 8.95 -0.95 11.22
C ALA A 83 8.29 -2.08 12.02
N ARG A 84 7.03 -2.39 11.71
CA ARG A 84 6.31 -3.50 12.33
C ARG A 84 6.69 -4.88 11.79
N GLY A 85 7.31 -4.97 10.61
CA GLY A 85 7.66 -6.22 9.94
C GLY A 85 6.48 -7.09 9.48
N ARG A 86 5.23 -6.67 9.76
CA ARG A 86 4.02 -7.39 9.36
C ARG A 86 2.80 -6.49 9.23
N ILE A 87 1.83 -6.93 8.44
CA ILE A 87 0.49 -6.35 8.35
C ILE A 87 -0.54 -7.47 8.49
N GLN A 88 -1.60 -7.19 9.25
CA GLN A 88 -2.68 -8.14 9.51
C GLN A 88 -4.02 -7.42 9.55
N TRP A 89 -5.06 -8.04 8.98
CA TRP A 89 -6.45 -7.63 9.12
C TRP A 89 -7.36 -8.83 8.94
N ASN A 90 -8.63 -8.66 9.35
CA ASN A 90 -9.68 -9.62 9.11
C ASN A 90 -10.65 -9.01 8.10
N ASP A 91 -11.03 -9.77 7.07
CA ASP A 91 -12.16 -9.44 6.21
C ASP A 91 -13.16 -10.61 6.22
N LYS A 92 -14.40 -10.32 6.63
CA LYS A 92 -15.47 -11.32 6.85
C LYS A 92 -15.01 -12.50 7.71
N SER A 93 -14.62 -13.60 7.07
CA SER A 93 -14.21 -14.87 7.69
C SER A 93 -12.73 -15.22 7.44
N GLU A 94 -12.00 -14.39 6.69
CA GLU A 94 -10.61 -14.59 6.36
C GLU A 94 -9.71 -13.66 7.16
N THR A 95 -8.58 -14.20 7.63
CA THR A 95 -7.52 -13.42 8.25
C THR A 95 -6.39 -13.33 7.24
N TYR A 96 -6.07 -12.11 6.85
CA TYR A 96 -4.94 -11.81 6.00
C TYR A 96 -3.73 -11.47 6.87
N LEU A 97 -2.63 -12.19 6.66
CA LEU A 97 -1.36 -11.94 7.33
C LEU A 97 -0.24 -11.89 6.29
N PHE A 98 0.55 -10.82 6.35
CA PHE A 98 1.72 -10.67 5.51
C PHE A 98 2.95 -10.29 6.32
N GLY A 99 4.08 -10.93 6.02
CA GLY A 99 5.40 -10.43 6.38
C GLY A 99 5.76 -9.24 5.48
N VAL A 100 6.40 -8.23 6.06
CA VAL A 100 6.76 -6.98 5.37
C VAL A 100 8.27 -6.80 5.45
N PHE A 101 8.91 -6.58 4.30
CA PHE A 101 10.34 -6.26 4.24
C PHE A 101 10.62 -5.16 3.22
N LYS A 102 11.73 -4.43 3.41
CA LYS A 102 12.19 -3.44 2.44
C LYS A 102 12.80 -4.17 1.24
N PHE A 103 12.23 -3.96 0.06
CA PHE A 103 12.78 -4.49 -1.18
C PHE A 103 13.81 -3.51 -1.78
N ASP A 104 13.42 -2.23 -1.95
CA ASP A 104 14.28 -1.20 -2.53
C ASP A 104 13.78 0.21 -2.15
N GLU A 105 14.58 1.23 -2.41
CA GLU A 105 14.19 2.63 -2.30
C GLU A 105 14.88 3.51 -3.36
N VAL A 106 14.09 4.06 -4.28
CA VAL A 106 14.61 4.90 -5.38
C VAL A 106 14.07 6.31 -5.28
N ARG A 107 14.95 7.29 -5.00
CA ARG A 107 14.59 8.73 -4.90
C ARG A 107 13.40 8.97 -3.96
N GLY A 108 13.40 8.30 -2.81
CA GLY A 108 12.34 8.36 -1.80
C GLY A 108 11.07 7.57 -2.16
N ASN A 109 11.05 6.80 -3.24
CA ASN A 109 10.00 5.82 -3.50
C ASN A 109 10.33 4.51 -2.79
N LEU A 110 9.77 4.30 -1.61
CA LEU A 110 9.94 3.05 -0.86
C LEU A 110 9.16 1.91 -1.54
N ILE A 111 9.83 0.80 -1.79
CA ILE A 111 9.28 -0.43 -2.35
C ILE A 111 9.35 -1.50 -1.27
N LEU A 112 8.19 -2.06 -0.92
CA LEU A 112 8.07 -3.12 0.08
C LEU A 112 7.67 -4.42 -0.58
N GLY A 113 8.24 -5.51 -0.08
CA GLY A 113 7.77 -6.85 -0.35
C GLY A 113 6.80 -7.29 0.75
N PHE A 114 5.65 -7.82 0.31
CA PHE A 114 4.62 -8.39 1.15
C PHE A 114 4.55 -9.89 0.87
N VAL A 115 4.89 -10.71 1.86
CA VAL A 115 4.87 -12.17 1.74
C VAL A 115 3.63 -12.69 2.44
N PRO A 116 2.66 -13.32 1.74
CA PRO A 116 1.53 -13.93 2.41
C PRO A 116 2.00 -15.06 3.31
N ILE A 117 1.45 -15.11 4.52
CA ILE A 117 1.74 -16.13 5.50
C ILE A 117 0.46 -16.94 5.68
N SER A 118 0.50 -18.22 5.29
CA SER A 118 -0.64 -19.10 5.52
C SER A 118 -0.81 -19.37 7.01
N LYS A 119 -2.06 -19.60 7.45
CA LYS A 119 -2.40 -19.89 8.86
C LYS A 119 -1.58 -21.05 9.45
N GLU A 120 -1.17 -22.01 8.61
CA GLU A 120 -0.33 -23.14 8.99
C GLU A 120 1.11 -22.76 9.37
N HIS A 121 1.59 -21.58 8.96
CA HIS A 121 2.98 -21.13 9.12
C HIS A 121 3.10 -19.88 10.02
N GLU A 122 2.06 -19.52 10.80
CA GLU A 122 2.09 -18.39 11.74
C GLU A 122 3.23 -18.50 12.77
N TRP A 123 3.62 -19.72 13.13
CA TRP A 123 4.67 -20.04 14.11
C TRP A 123 6.10 -19.69 13.67
N THR A 124 6.33 -19.40 12.38
CA THR A 124 7.67 -19.08 11.85
C THR A 124 8.10 -17.63 12.06
N ILE A 125 7.22 -16.77 12.59
CA ILE A 125 7.53 -15.35 12.88
C ILE A 125 7.85 -15.15 14.37
N GLY A 126 8.56 -16.11 14.96
CA GLY A 126 9.17 -15.96 16.28
C GLY A 126 10.49 -15.20 16.18
N SER A 127 10.57 -14.07 16.89
CA SER A 127 11.78 -13.35 17.30
C SER A 127 12.76 -12.88 16.20
N ARG A 128 12.64 -11.61 15.83
CA ARG A 128 13.80 -10.72 15.63
C ARG A 128 13.55 -9.41 16.34
#